data_AF-A0A897NE77-F1
#
_entry.id   AF-A0A897NE77-F1
#
_cell.length_a   1.000
_cell.length_b   1.000
_cell.length_c   1.000
_cell.angle_alpha   90.00
_cell.angle_beta   90.00
_cell.angle_gamma   90.00
#
_symmetry.space_group_name_H-M   'P 1'
#
loop_
_entity.id
_entity.type
_entity.pdbx_description
1 polymer ?
#
loop_
_entity_poly.entity_id
_entity_poly.type
_entity_poly.pdbx_seq_one_letter_code
_entity_poly.pdbx_strand_id
1 'polypeptide(L)'
;MSDAANRSRRHVRAQGYAVLARCWRQPDNDLIEAVNDGELDRVVPDIGPVSLSDLRTEHTRLFVGPKGPPCPPYESVYRDGDGEGSSNVLGPSTGAVVEWYRAYDLGLDPDWPDLPDHVATELEFAAHLLATEGGATLEQFLEAHPRQWFDRFLGAVRAETREPFYAELADATERVVLE
;
A
#
# COMPACT_ATOMS: atom_id res chain seq x y z
N MET A 1 -13.77 21.10 -19.72
CA MET A 1 -13.67 21.14 -18.24
C MET A 1 -12.48 22.02 -17.89
N SER A 2 -12.58 22.89 -16.86
CA SER A 2 -11.52 23.85 -16.50
C SER A 2 -10.28 23.17 -15.88
N ASP A 3 -9.08 23.72 -16.10
CA ASP A 3 -7.80 23.26 -15.52
C ASP A 3 -7.86 23.17 -13.98
N ALA A 4 -8.59 24.08 -13.33
CA ALA A 4 -8.79 24.08 -11.88
C ALA A 4 -9.59 22.85 -11.38
N ALA A 5 -10.63 22.44 -12.13
CA ALA A 5 -11.42 21.25 -11.78
C ALA A 5 -10.61 19.96 -11.97
N ASN A 6 -9.73 19.92 -12.96
CA ASN A 6 -8.84 18.79 -13.18
C ASN A 6 -7.78 18.67 -12.05
N ARG A 7 -7.20 19.80 -11.65
CA ARG A 7 -6.25 19.87 -10.53
C ARG A 7 -6.87 19.45 -9.19
N SER A 8 -8.10 19.88 -8.93
CA SER A 8 -8.84 19.49 -7.71
C SER A 8 -9.15 17.98 -7.68
N ARG A 9 -9.60 17.39 -8.79
CA ARG A 9 -9.82 15.93 -8.86
C ARG A 9 -8.53 15.13 -8.70
N ARG A 10 -7.45 15.59 -9.32
CA ARG A 10 -6.12 14.98 -9.21
C ARG A 10 -5.64 14.96 -7.76
N HIS A 11 -5.81 16.07 -7.05
CA HIS A 11 -5.44 16.17 -5.64
C HIS A 11 -6.24 15.19 -4.76
N VAL A 12 -7.56 15.12 -4.93
CA VAL A 12 -8.43 14.18 -4.19
C VAL A 12 -8.03 12.73 -4.44
N ARG A 13 -7.74 12.36 -5.69
CA ARG A 13 -7.27 11.00 -6.02
C ARG A 13 -5.92 10.69 -5.38
N ALA A 14 -4.97 11.62 -5.43
CA ALA A 14 -3.66 11.44 -4.79
C ALA A 14 -3.78 11.25 -3.27
N GLN A 15 -4.68 12.01 -2.62
CA GLN A 15 -5.01 11.82 -1.20
C GLN A 15 -5.56 10.42 -0.92
N GLY A 16 -6.36 9.85 -1.83
CA GLY A 16 -6.84 8.47 -1.72
C GLY A 16 -5.70 7.45 -1.60
N TYR A 17 -4.70 7.52 -2.48
CA TYR A 17 -3.51 6.66 -2.39
C TYR A 17 -2.75 6.86 -1.07
N ALA A 18 -2.58 8.11 -0.62
CA ALA A 18 -1.89 8.40 0.64
C ALA A 18 -2.64 7.85 1.87
N VAL A 19 -3.98 7.91 1.87
CA VAL A 19 -4.81 7.31 2.92
C VAL A 19 -4.67 5.79 2.91
N LEU A 20 -4.75 5.14 1.74
CA LEU A 20 -4.54 3.70 1.62
C LEU A 20 -3.15 3.30 2.13
N ALA A 21 -2.10 4.03 1.74
CA ALA A 21 -0.74 3.81 2.21
C ALA A 21 -0.66 3.84 3.73
N ARG A 22 -1.28 4.84 4.38
CA ARG A 22 -1.33 4.94 5.85
C ARG A 22 -2.03 3.72 6.47
N CYS A 23 -3.16 3.28 5.91
CA CYS A 23 -3.95 2.17 6.44
C CYS A 23 -3.22 0.81 6.38
N TRP A 24 -2.27 0.64 5.46
CA TRP A 24 -1.44 -0.57 5.36
C TRP A 24 -0.22 -0.59 6.29
N ARG A 25 0.08 0.50 7.00
CA ARG A 25 1.13 0.52 8.02
C ARG A 25 0.62 -0.06 9.34
N GLN A 26 1.54 -0.28 10.27
CA GLN A 26 1.17 -0.69 11.62
C GLN A 26 0.20 0.33 12.24
N PRO A 27 -0.98 -0.10 12.73
CA PRO A 27 -1.96 0.81 13.31
C PRO A 27 -1.42 1.61 14.50
N ASP A 28 -1.78 2.89 14.56
CA ASP A 28 -1.53 3.82 15.67
C ASP A 28 -2.84 4.46 16.16
N ASN A 29 -2.76 5.24 17.25
CA ASN A 29 -3.97 5.86 17.82
C ASN A 29 -4.65 6.79 16.81
N ASP A 30 -3.87 7.61 16.10
CA ASP A 30 -4.36 8.55 15.12
C ASP A 30 -5.15 7.86 13.99
N LEU A 31 -4.68 6.70 13.49
CA LEU A 31 -5.42 5.91 12.51
C LEU A 31 -6.76 5.42 13.08
N ILE A 32 -6.76 4.93 14.31
CA ILE A 32 -7.96 4.40 14.97
C ILE A 32 -8.98 5.51 15.22
N GLU A 33 -8.53 6.69 15.64
CA GLU A 33 -9.38 7.89 15.77
C GLU A 33 -9.99 8.27 14.43
N ALA A 34 -9.17 8.41 13.37
CA ALA A 34 -9.65 8.77 12.04
C ALA A 34 -10.67 7.76 11.46
N VAL A 35 -10.46 6.46 11.69
CA VAL A 35 -11.44 5.42 11.29
C VAL A 35 -12.75 5.57 12.07
N ASN A 36 -12.66 5.66 13.40
CA ASN A 36 -13.85 5.68 14.25
C ASN A 36 -14.66 6.98 14.10
N ASP A 37 -14.03 8.08 13.72
CA ASP A 37 -14.67 9.36 13.40
C ASP A 37 -15.21 9.41 11.96
N GLY A 38 -15.02 8.35 11.16
CA GLY A 38 -15.51 8.24 9.78
C GLY A 38 -14.73 9.11 8.77
N GLU A 39 -13.53 9.57 9.12
CA GLU A 39 -12.72 10.42 8.24
C GLU A 39 -12.27 9.68 6.98
N LEU A 40 -12.18 8.35 7.05
CA LEU A 40 -11.68 7.50 5.98
C LEU A 40 -12.76 6.92 5.06
N ASP A 41 -14.05 7.11 5.38
CA ASP A 41 -15.20 6.49 4.68
C ASP A 41 -15.21 6.74 3.16
N ARG A 42 -14.63 7.86 2.72
CA ARG A 42 -14.55 8.20 1.29
C ARG A 42 -13.56 7.33 0.52
N VAL A 43 -12.56 6.78 1.20
CA VAL A 43 -11.47 6.01 0.60
C VAL A 43 -11.67 4.54 0.91
N VAL A 44 -11.94 4.21 2.18
CA VAL A 44 -12.18 2.85 2.65
C VAL A 44 -13.54 2.83 3.36
N PRO A 45 -14.63 2.54 2.62
CA PRO A 45 -15.96 2.50 3.20
C PRO A 45 -16.13 1.27 4.09
N ASP A 46 -17.19 1.27 4.91
CA ASP A 46 -17.73 0.10 5.59
C ASP A 46 -16.82 -0.61 6.63
N ILE A 47 -15.71 0.01 7.05
CA ILE A 47 -14.77 -0.53 8.05
C ILE A 47 -15.46 -0.83 9.41
N GLY A 48 -16.47 -0.03 9.79
CA GLY A 48 -17.06 -0.06 11.12
C GLY A 48 -16.08 0.41 12.23
N PRO A 49 -16.50 0.38 13.50
CA PRO A 49 -15.63 0.77 14.60
C PRO A 49 -14.51 -0.26 14.84
N VAL A 50 -13.31 0.22 15.13
CA VAL A 50 -12.10 -0.61 15.35
C VAL A 50 -11.43 -0.34 16.69
N SER A 51 -10.68 -1.34 17.17
CA SER A 51 -9.90 -1.30 18.40
C SER A 51 -8.41 -1.38 18.07
N LEU A 52 -7.59 -0.50 18.67
CA LEU A 52 -6.13 -0.51 18.43
C LEU A 52 -5.50 -1.87 18.78
N SER A 53 -5.94 -2.49 19.88
CA SER A 53 -5.38 -3.75 20.36
C SER A 53 -5.66 -4.90 19.40
N ASP A 54 -6.90 -4.98 18.92
CA ASP A 54 -7.35 -6.04 18.03
C ASP A 54 -6.69 -5.88 16.65
N LEU A 55 -6.69 -4.64 16.14
CA LEU A 55 -6.10 -4.35 14.83
C LEU A 55 -4.58 -4.53 14.80
N ARG A 56 -3.87 -4.19 15.88
CA ARG A 56 -2.42 -4.48 15.98
C ARG A 56 -2.14 -5.98 16.07
N THR A 57 -2.97 -6.71 16.82
CA THR A 57 -2.85 -8.17 16.94
C THR A 57 -3.02 -8.82 15.57
N GLU A 58 -4.03 -8.38 14.82
CA GLU A 58 -4.29 -8.85 13.47
C GLU A 58 -3.20 -8.44 12.49
N HIS A 59 -2.72 -7.19 12.52
CA HIS A 59 -1.60 -6.71 11.71
C HIS A 59 -0.36 -7.59 11.92
N THR A 60 0.02 -7.85 13.17
CA THR A 60 1.16 -8.71 13.48
C THR A 60 0.96 -10.12 12.96
N ARG A 61 -0.25 -10.67 13.09
CA ARG A 61 -0.56 -12.01 12.58
C ARG A 61 -0.48 -12.08 11.06
N LEU A 62 -1.01 -11.09 10.35
CA LEU A 62 -1.09 -11.06 8.88
C LEU A 62 0.24 -10.75 8.21
N PHE A 63 1.02 -9.81 8.75
CA PHE A 63 2.12 -9.16 8.02
C PHE A 63 3.51 -9.33 8.64
N VAL A 64 3.63 -9.80 9.89
CA VAL A 64 4.92 -9.84 10.61
C VAL A 64 5.32 -11.22 11.12
N GLY A 65 4.37 -12.03 11.59
CA GLY A 65 4.56 -13.19 12.48
C GLY A 65 5.87 -14.00 12.38
N PRO A 66 6.40 -14.51 13.51
CA PRO A 66 7.78 -15.03 13.65
C PRO A 66 8.12 -16.28 12.81
N LYS A 67 7.14 -16.90 12.14
CA LYS A 67 7.31 -18.09 11.29
C LYS A 67 7.12 -17.79 9.79
N GLY A 68 7.06 -16.51 9.42
CA GLY A 68 6.59 -16.08 8.12
C GLY A 68 5.11 -15.68 8.21
N PRO A 69 4.75 -14.43 7.87
CA PRO A 69 3.36 -14.01 7.82
C PRO A 69 2.60 -14.73 6.69
N PRO A 70 1.28 -14.94 6.83
CA PRO A 70 0.45 -15.49 5.76
C PRO A 70 0.30 -14.52 4.57
N CYS A 71 0.44 -13.22 4.80
CA CYS A 71 0.32 -12.18 3.77
C CYS A 71 1.51 -11.22 3.83
N PRO A 72 2.76 -11.64 3.53
CA PRO A 72 3.92 -10.74 3.63
C PRO A 72 3.72 -9.51 2.72
N PRO A 73 3.76 -8.27 3.21
CA PRO A 73 3.33 -7.09 2.45
C PRO A 73 4.42 -6.55 1.50
N TYR A 74 5.16 -7.43 0.83
CA TYR A 74 6.34 -7.09 0.03
C TYR A 74 6.23 -7.66 -1.39
N GLU A 75 6.44 -6.80 -2.38
CA GLU A 75 6.43 -7.18 -3.79
C GLU A 75 7.35 -8.38 -4.09
N SER A 76 8.59 -8.34 -3.56
CA SER A 76 9.59 -9.37 -3.80
C SER A 76 9.16 -10.77 -3.36
N VAL A 77 8.31 -10.90 -2.34
CA VAL A 77 7.79 -12.19 -1.90
C VAL A 77 6.88 -12.82 -2.96
N TYR A 78 6.12 -12.01 -3.69
CA TYR A 78 5.17 -12.49 -4.70
C TYR A 78 5.77 -12.60 -6.10
N ARG A 79 6.81 -11.81 -6.40
CA ARG A 79 7.44 -11.74 -7.74
C ARG A 79 8.75 -12.52 -7.85
N ASP A 80 9.56 -12.52 -6.80
CA ASP A 80 10.93 -13.06 -6.85
C ASP A 80 11.04 -14.45 -6.20
N GLY A 81 9.99 -14.89 -5.49
CA GLY A 81 9.95 -16.07 -4.61
C GLY A 81 10.14 -17.47 -5.23
N ASP A 82 10.40 -17.57 -6.54
CA ASP A 82 10.63 -18.85 -7.25
C ASP A 82 12.12 -19.11 -7.61
N GLY A 83 13.03 -18.20 -7.26
CA GLY A 83 14.45 -18.31 -7.62
C GLY A 83 15.36 -18.75 -6.46
N GLU A 84 15.84 -20.00 -6.48
CA GLU A 84 17.01 -20.38 -5.69
C GLU A 84 18.22 -19.51 -6.09
N GLY A 85 18.71 -18.71 -5.15
CA GLY A 85 19.99 -18.02 -5.27
C GLY A 85 19.89 -16.55 -5.69
N SER A 86 19.61 -15.67 -4.73
CA SER A 86 20.00 -14.27 -4.82
C SER A 86 20.63 -13.85 -3.50
N SER A 87 21.95 -13.76 -3.48
CA SER A 87 22.75 -13.19 -2.39
C SER A 87 22.79 -11.66 -2.44
N ASN A 88 21.73 -11.02 -2.95
CA ASN A 88 21.48 -9.60 -2.73
C ASN A 88 20.36 -9.50 -1.71
N VAL A 89 20.60 -8.71 -0.66
CA VAL A 89 19.70 -8.51 0.50
C VAL A 89 18.33 -7.93 0.09
N LEU A 90 18.14 -7.55 -1.18
CA LEU A 90 16.90 -7.06 -1.79
C LEU A 90 16.70 -7.82 -3.11
N GLY A 91 15.49 -8.32 -3.36
CA GLY A 91 15.17 -9.05 -4.59
C GLY A 91 15.24 -8.16 -5.84
N PRO A 92 15.26 -8.74 -7.06
CA PRO A 92 15.21 -7.98 -8.31
C PRO A 92 14.09 -6.93 -8.37
N SER A 93 12.89 -7.25 -7.88
CA SER A 93 11.76 -6.32 -7.85
C SER A 93 12.00 -5.13 -6.92
N THR A 94 12.53 -5.37 -5.71
CA THR A 94 12.90 -4.32 -4.76
C THR A 94 13.99 -3.39 -5.32
N GLY A 95 14.95 -3.92 -6.08
CA GLY A 95 15.93 -3.10 -6.78
C GLY A 95 15.28 -2.21 -7.84
N ALA A 96 14.34 -2.76 -8.62
CA ALA A 96 13.64 -2.03 -9.67
C ALA A 96 12.77 -0.89 -9.10
N VAL A 97 12.08 -1.10 -7.97
CA VAL A 97 11.24 -0.05 -7.37
C VAL A 97 12.09 1.07 -6.78
N VAL A 98 13.28 0.76 -6.26
CA VAL A 98 14.24 1.78 -5.78
C VAL A 98 14.74 2.66 -6.93
N GLU A 99 14.95 2.10 -8.13
CA GLU A 99 15.31 2.90 -9.30
C GLU A 99 14.19 3.85 -9.72
N TRP A 100 12.92 3.46 -9.57
CA TRP A 100 11.80 4.39 -9.71
C TRP A 100 11.91 5.55 -8.73
N TYR A 101 12.08 5.28 -7.43
CA TYR A 101 12.18 6.36 -6.43
C TYR A 101 13.32 7.34 -6.75
N ARG A 102 14.50 6.81 -7.12
CA ARG A 102 15.67 7.61 -7.51
C ARG A 102 15.43 8.46 -8.76
N ALA A 103 14.68 7.97 -9.73
CA ALA A 103 14.38 8.70 -10.96
C ALA A 103 13.55 9.98 -10.74
N TYR A 104 12.88 10.09 -9.58
CA TYR A 104 12.14 11.29 -9.15
C TYR A 104 12.82 12.01 -7.98
N ASP A 105 14.13 11.83 -7.83
CA ASP A 105 14.96 12.45 -6.79
C ASP A 105 14.49 12.15 -5.35
N LEU A 106 13.81 11.02 -5.15
CA LEU A 106 13.38 10.55 -3.83
C LEU A 106 14.39 9.56 -3.23
N GLY A 107 14.55 9.65 -1.92
CA GLY A 107 15.33 8.71 -1.11
C GLY A 107 14.43 7.84 -0.25
N LEU A 108 15.02 6.79 0.32
CA LEU A 108 14.38 5.97 1.33
C LEU A 108 14.41 6.70 2.67
N ASP A 109 13.32 6.63 3.42
CA ASP A 109 13.27 7.11 4.79
C ASP A 109 14.12 6.18 5.69
N PRO A 110 15.21 6.66 6.32
CA PRO A 110 16.04 5.84 7.18
C PRO A 110 15.33 5.40 8.46
N ASP A 111 14.26 6.09 8.87
CA ASP A 111 13.47 5.76 10.06
C ASP A 111 12.33 4.79 9.74
N TRP A 112 12.13 4.44 8.46
CA TRP A 112 11.16 3.44 8.02
C TRP A 112 11.78 2.03 8.10
N PRO A 113 11.24 1.12 8.96
CA PRO A 113 11.86 -0.17 9.21
C PRO A 113 11.59 -1.22 8.13
N ASP A 114 10.60 -1.00 7.25
CA ASP A 114 10.21 -1.95 6.20
C ASP A 114 10.97 -1.71 4.89
N LEU A 115 10.94 -2.70 4.02
CA LEU A 115 11.62 -2.66 2.73
C LEU A 115 11.00 -1.64 1.76
N PRO A 116 11.76 -1.15 0.77
CA PRO A 116 11.30 -0.20 -0.24
C PRO A 116 10.10 -0.68 -1.08
N ASP A 117 9.90 -1.99 -1.16
CA ASP A 117 8.86 -2.67 -1.93
C ASP A 117 7.65 -3.09 -1.06
N HIS A 118 7.53 -2.49 0.12
CA HIS A 118 6.36 -2.64 0.97
C HIS A 118 5.13 -1.98 0.33
N VAL A 119 3.94 -2.60 0.44
CA VAL A 119 2.66 -2.11 -0.14
C VAL A 119 2.39 -0.63 0.18
N ALA A 120 2.63 -0.22 1.43
CA ALA A 120 2.43 1.16 1.87
C ALA A 120 3.40 2.13 1.17
N THR A 121 4.65 1.73 0.94
CA THR A 121 5.66 2.56 0.27
C THR A 121 5.32 2.76 -1.20
N GLU A 122 4.91 1.68 -1.89
CA GLU A 122 4.49 1.79 -3.30
C GLU A 122 3.24 2.65 -3.47
N LEU A 123 2.26 2.53 -2.57
CA LEU A 123 1.05 3.37 -2.57
C LEU A 123 1.36 4.84 -2.27
N GLU A 124 2.29 5.12 -1.35
CA GLU A 124 2.74 6.48 -1.07
C GLU A 124 3.43 7.09 -2.28
N PHE A 125 4.27 6.32 -2.96
CA PHE A 125 4.90 6.77 -4.19
C PHE A 125 3.89 6.97 -5.33
N ALA A 126 2.88 6.10 -5.45
CA ALA A 126 1.77 6.31 -6.37
C ALA A 126 1.01 7.62 -6.09
N ALA A 127 0.78 7.95 -4.81
CA ALA A 127 0.22 9.24 -4.40
C ALA A 127 1.09 10.41 -4.86
N HIS A 128 2.41 10.31 -4.65
CA HIS A 128 3.39 11.30 -5.08
C HIS A 128 3.34 11.51 -6.60
N LEU A 129 3.50 10.44 -7.39
CA LEU A 129 3.46 10.50 -8.85
C LEU A 129 2.16 11.11 -9.35
N LEU A 130 1.02 10.72 -8.78
CA LEU A 130 -0.23 11.33 -9.15
C LEU A 130 -0.27 12.81 -8.80
N ALA A 131 0.32 13.26 -7.70
CA ALA A 131 0.33 14.67 -7.31
C ALA A 131 1.29 15.53 -8.16
N THR A 132 2.46 15.03 -8.53
CA THR A 132 3.54 15.79 -9.20
C THR A 132 3.59 15.56 -10.71
N GLU A 133 3.56 14.32 -11.17
CA GLU A 133 3.77 13.93 -12.57
C GLU A 133 2.45 13.75 -13.35
N GLY A 134 1.49 13.04 -12.77
CA GLY A 134 0.13 12.89 -13.28
C GLY A 134 -0.23 11.46 -13.65
N GLY A 135 -1.44 11.29 -14.20
CA GLY A 135 -2.03 9.96 -14.40
C GLY A 135 -1.24 9.03 -15.33
N ALA A 136 -0.60 9.56 -16.38
CA ALA A 136 0.15 8.72 -17.32
C ALA A 136 1.43 8.13 -16.71
N THR A 137 2.09 8.88 -15.82
CA THR A 137 3.28 8.40 -15.11
C THR A 137 2.90 7.43 -14.00
N LEU A 138 1.84 7.76 -13.24
CA LEU A 138 1.24 6.83 -12.28
C LEU A 138 0.93 5.49 -12.93
N GLU A 139 0.26 5.50 -14.07
CA GLU A 139 -0.17 4.27 -14.76
C GLU A 139 1.00 3.36 -15.14
N GLN A 140 2.11 3.94 -15.60
CA GLN A 140 3.35 3.18 -15.88
C GLN A 140 3.93 2.55 -14.62
N PHE A 141 3.91 3.27 -13.50
CA PHE A 141 4.38 2.73 -12.22
C PHE A 141 3.47 1.60 -11.72
N LEU A 142 2.15 1.80 -11.71
CA LEU A 142 1.19 0.79 -11.28
C LEU A 142 1.34 -0.50 -12.07
N GLU A 143 1.49 -0.41 -13.39
CA GLU A 143 1.67 -1.56 -14.27
C GLU A 143 3.00 -2.27 -14.02
N ALA A 144 4.08 -1.52 -13.77
CA ALA A 144 5.40 -2.10 -13.56
C ALA A 144 5.57 -2.76 -12.17
N HIS A 145 4.85 -2.27 -11.16
CA HIS A 145 4.99 -2.67 -9.76
C HIS A 145 3.65 -3.14 -9.16
N PRO A 146 2.80 -2.31 -8.51
CA PRO A 146 1.60 -2.78 -7.81
C PRO A 146 0.77 -3.87 -8.51
N ARG A 147 0.44 -3.71 -9.80
CA ARG A 147 -0.42 -4.67 -10.51
C ARG A 147 0.24 -6.03 -10.77
N GLN A 148 1.54 -6.14 -10.60
CA GLN A 148 2.27 -7.41 -10.71
C GLN A 148 2.05 -8.33 -9.49
N TRP A 149 1.56 -7.79 -8.36
CA TRP A 149 1.47 -8.57 -7.12
C TRP A 149 0.25 -8.26 -6.24
N PHE A 150 -0.38 -7.09 -6.37
CA PHE A 150 -1.49 -6.67 -5.51
C PHE A 150 -2.67 -7.65 -5.56
N ASP A 151 -3.06 -8.17 -6.73
CA ASP A 151 -4.16 -9.14 -6.82
C ASP A 151 -3.96 -10.35 -5.89
N ARG A 152 -2.75 -10.93 -5.89
CA ARG A 152 -2.39 -12.06 -5.02
C ARG A 152 -2.31 -11.66 -3.55
N PHE A 153 -1.71 -10.52 -3.24
CA PHE A 153 -1.60 -10.01 -1.87
C PHE A 153 -2.96 -9.70 -1.26
N LEU A 154 -3.78 -8.90 -1.95
CA LEU A 154 -5.11 -8.49 -1.50
C LEU A 154 -6.05 -9.71 -1.39
N GLY A 155 -5.98 -10.64 -2.34
CA GLY A 155 -6.68 -11.92 -2.26
C GLY A 155 -6.31 -12.74 -1.02
N ALA A 156 -5.01 -12.82 -0.69
CA ALA A 156 -4.55 -13.49 0.53
C ALA A 156 -5.06 -12.80 1.79
N VAL A 157 -5.00 -11.45 1.85
CA VAL A 157 -5.49 -10.68 3.00
C VAL A 157 -6.97 -10.94 3.24
N ARG A 158 -7.82 -10.90 2.20
CA ARG A 158 -9.26 -11.21 2.33
C ARG A 158 -9.51 -12.62 2.84
N ALA A 159 -8.74 -13.59 2.36
CA ALA A 159 -8.91 -15.00 2.74
C ALA A 159 -8.48 -15.27 4.19
N GLU A 160 -7.46 -14.55 4.66
CA GLU A 160 -6.83 -14.81 5.95
C GLU A 160 -7.36 -13.93 7.07
N THR A 161 -7.84 -12.71 6.77
CA THR A 161 -8.16 -11.73 7.81
C THR A 161 -9.38 -12.13 8.65
N ARG A 162 -9.34 -11.70 9.90
CA ARG A 162 -10.41 -11.83 10.90
C ARG A 162 -10.98 -10.48 11.32
N GLU A 163 -10.44 -9.39 10.80
CA GLU A 163 -10.87 -8.02 11.08
C GLU A 163 -11.50 -7.43 9.81
N PRO A 164 -12.76 -6.96 9.85
CA PRO A 164 -13.41 -6.31 8.71
C PRO A 164 -12.57 -5.20 8.09
N PHE A 165 -11.83 -4.45 8.91
CA PHE A 165 -10.91 -3.41 8.47
C PHE A 165 -9.99 -3.84 7.31
N TYR A 166 -9.34 -5.00 7.41
CA TYR A 166 -8.38 -5.43 6.38
C TYR A 166 -9.07 -5.99 5.14
N ALA A 167 -10.28 -6.54 5.26
CA ALA A 167 -11.07 -6.95 4.12
C ALA A 167 -11.52 -5.72 3.31
N GLU A 168 -12.07 -4.71 3.98
CA GLU A 168 -12.51 -3.46 3.34
C GLU A 168 -11.33 -2.66 2.78
N LEU A 169 -10.19 -2.65 3.49
CA LEU A 169 -8.97 -2.04 2.99
C LEU A 169 -8.45 -2.74 1.73
N ALA A 170 -8.55 -4.07 1.67
CA ALA A 170 -8.17 -4.83 0.49
C ALA A 170 -9.03 -4.47 -0.72
N ASP A 171 -10.35 -4.41 -0.53
CA ASP A 171 -11.30 -4.04 -1.58
C ASP A 171 -11.13 -2.58 -2.03
N ALA A 172 -10.92 -1.65 -1.10
CA ALA A 172 -10.63 -0.27 -1.43
C ALA A 172 -9.32 -0.10 -2.20
N THR A 173 -8.28 -0.85 -1.83
CA THR A 173 -6.99 -0.83 -2.53
C THR A 173 -7.12 -1.39 -3.94
N GLU A 174 -7.82 -2.51 -4.11
CA GLU A 174 -8.09 -3.11 -5.41
C GLU A 174 -8.82 -2.13 -6.35
N ARG A 175 -9.92 -1.52 -5.88
CA ARG A 175 -10.69 -0.54 -6.68
C ARG A 175 -9.87 0.66 -7.14
N VAL A 176 -8.87 1.08 -6.35
CA VAL A 176 -8.06 2.27 -6.68
C VAL A 176 -6.90 1.92 -7.61
N VAL A 177 -6.40 0.68 -7.55
CA VAL A 177 -5.16 0.29 -8.25
C VAL A 177 -5.44 -0.57 -9.49
N LEU A 178 -6.43 -1.45 -9.44
CA LEU A 178 -6.70 -2.46 -10.48
C LEU A 178 -7.86 -2.09 -11.42
N GLU A 179 -8.76 -1.19 -11.00
CA GLU A 179 -9.90 -0.68 -11.80
C GLU A 179 -9.61 0.68 -12.45
#